data_AF-A0A918NDN6-F1
#
_entry.id   AF-A0A918NDN6-F1
#
_cell.length_a   1.000
_cell.length_b   1.000
_cell.length_c   1.000
_cell.angle_alpha   90.00
_cell.angle_beta   90.00
_cell.angle_gamma   90.00
#
_symmetry.space_group_name_H-M   'P 1'
#
loop_
_entity.id
_entity.type
_entity.pdbx_description
1 polymer ?
#
loop_
_entity_poly.entity_id
_entity_poly.type
_entity_poly.pdbx_seq_one_letter_code
_entity_poly.pdbx_strand_id
1 'polypeptide(L)'
;MSAIRLLVLGAVRQHGRAHGYQVRNDLEFWGAHEWSNAKPGSIYHALKQMAKQELLVAHEIAPSTVGGPPRTEYEITEKGTEEFFALLRESLTAYDQKPDVLSAALGFLVDLERSEAVRLLEERVRVIEQWRTAVTESYTPEEGPGQLGHIGEIMNFWVTSADTGARWTRGLIERIRGGAYTFAGEGEPFVGVLAEGAENPYATQERHPGDAR
;
A
#
# COMPACT_ATOMS: atom_id res chain seq x y z
N MET A 1 5.20 5.76 -8.12
CA MET A 1 4.56 5.99 -6.81
C MET A 1 5.38 5.32 -5.70
N SER A 2 5.24 5.74 -4.43
CA SER A 2 5.92 5.11 -3.27
C SER A 2 4.88 4.52 -2.32
N ALA A 3 5.10 3.27 -1.86
CA ALA A 3 4.21 2.57 -0.93
C ALA A 3 4.00 3.35 0.38
N ILE A 4 5.03 4.09 0.82
CA ILE A 4 5.00 4.85 2.08
C ILE A 4 3.84 5.86 2.15
N ARG A 5 3.49 6.47 1.02
CA ARG A 5 2.46 7.51 0.98
C ARG A 5 1.08 6.91 1.22
N LEU A 6 0.80 5.80 0.53
CA LEU A 6 -0.43 5.04 0.69
C LEU A 6 -0.55 4.48 2.11
N LEU A 7 0.53 3.88 2.64
CA LEU A 7 0.57 3.32 3.99
C LEU A 7 0.32 4.37 5.08
N VAL A 8 0.98 5.53 4.98
CA VAL A 8 0.82 6.59 5.99
C VAL A 8 -0.56 7.22 5.94
N LEU A 9 -1.12 7.50 4.76
CA LEU A 9 -2.50 8.00 4.65
C LEU A 9 -3.51 6.99 5.18
N GLY A 10 -3.35 5.70 4.83
CA GLY A 10 -4.21 4.62 5.30
C GLY A 10 -4.18 4.46 6.82
N ALA A 11 -2.99 4.45 7.42
CA ALA A 11 -2.83 4.37 8.87
C ALA A 11 -3.52 5.54 9.60
N VAL A 12 -3.26 6.78 9.16
CA VAL A 12 -3.90 7.97 9.77
C VAL A 12 -5.43 7.92 9.61
N ARG A 13 -5.92 7.51 8.43
CA ARG A 13 -7.36 7.37 8.17
C ARG A 13 -8.03 6.36 9.09
N GLN A 14 -7.40 5.20 9.34
CA GLN A 14 -7.94 4.16 10.19
C GLN A 14 -8.06 4.57 11.66
N HIS A 15 -7.15 5.43 12.14
CA HIS A 15 -7.23 6.01 13.49
C HIS A 15 -8.13 7.25 13.57
N GLY A 16 -8.42 7.90 12.44
CA GLY A 16 -9.01 9.25 12.38
C GLY A 16 -8.00 10.34 12.74
N ARG A 17 -7.36 10.22 13.91
CA ARG A 17 -6.23 11.04 14.36
C ARG A 17 -5.11 10.16 14.88
N ALA A 18 -3.88 10.41 14.45
CA ALA A 18 -2.72 9.61 14.87
C ALA A 18 -1.47 10.46 15.08
N HIS A 19 -0.72 10.14 16.14
CA HIS A 19 0.65 10.56 16.29
C HIS A 19 1.58 9.82 15.33
N GLY A 20 2.70 10.43 14.97
CA GLY A 20 3.67 9.79 14.07
C GLY A 20 4.21 8.45 14.59
N TYR A 21 4.30 8.28 15.91
CA TYR A 21 4.69 7.02 16.53
C TYR A 21 3.63 5.91 16.39
N GLN A 22 2.33 6.23 16.44
CA GLN A 22 1.26 5.25 16.21
C GLN A 22 1.34 4.72 14.77
N VAL A 23 1.43 5.64 13.81
CA VAL A 23 1.62 5.27 12.39
C VAL A 23 2.86 4.40 12.21
N ARG A 24 3.97 4.72 12.87
CA ARG A 24 5.18 3.90 12.83
C ARG A 24 4.93 2.49 13.37
N ASN A 25 4.27 2.37 14.52
CA ASN A 25 3.97 1.09 15.13
C ASN A 25 3.05 0.24 14.27
N ASP A 26 2.05 0.83 13.61
CA ASP A 26 1.19 0.09 12.67
C ASP A 26 2.00 -0.47 11.49
N LEU A 27 2.86 0.35 10.90
CA LEU A 27 3.72 -0.09 9.79
C LEU A 27 4.71 -1.18 10.22
N GLU A 28 5.25 -1.11 11.43
CA GLU A 28 6.05 -2.19 12.02
C GLU A 28 5.22 -3.46 12.23
N PHE A 29 4.00 -3.32 12.76
CA PHE A 29 3.06 -4.42 12.99
C PHE A 29 2.65 -5.12 11.68
N TRP A 30 2.51 -4.37 10.59
CA TRP A 30 2.27 -4.89 9.23
C TRP A 30 3.52 -5.51 8.59
N GLY A 31 4.66 -5.50 9.29
CA GLY A 31 5.92 -6.00 8.77
C GLY A 31 6.44 -5.18 7.59
N ALA A 32 6.06 -3.89 7.46
CA ALA A 32 6.40 -3.07 6.30
C ALA A 32 7.92 -2.93 6.07
N HIS A 33 8.73 -3.14 7.10
CA HIS A 33 10.19 -3.18 7.01
C HIS A 33 10.73 -4.38 6.20
N GLU A 34 9.99 -5.49 6.12
CA GLU A 34 10.40 -6.70 5.39
C GLU A 34 10.16 -6.59 3.89
N TRP A 35 9.10 -5.89 3.47
CA TRP A 35 8.62 -5.89 2.10
C TRP A 35 8.60 -4.50 1.43
N SER A 36 8.90 -3.44 2.17
CA SER A 36 8.97 -2.07 1.64
C SER A 36 10.20 -1.31 2.15
N ASN A 37 10.42 -0.13 1.58
CA ASN A 37 11.48 0.79 2.05
C ASN A 37 11.01 1.70 3.20
N ALA A 38 9.92 1.35 3.90
CA ALA A 38 9.35 2.14 5.00
C ALA A 38 10.21 2.09 6.26
N LYS A 39 11.21 2.99 6.32
CA LYS A 39 12.04 3.20 7.53
C LYS A 39 11.43 4.28 8.42
N PRO A 40 11.68 4.29 9.75
CA PRO A 40 11.14 5.30 10.66
C PRO A 40 11.28 6.74 10.16
N GLY A 41 12.47 7.13 9.69
CA GLY A 41 12.71 8.47 9.16
C GLY A 41 11.84 8.84 7.96
N SER A 42 11.53 7.88 7.09
CA SER A 42 10.67 8.10 5.92
C SER A 42 9.21 8.34 6.28
N ILE A 43 8.73 7.71 7.37
CA ILE A 43 7.36 7.85 7.89
C ILE A 43 7.15 9.28 8.42
N TYR A 44 8.04 9.73 9.31
CA TYR A 44 7.98 11.09 9.86
C TYR A 44 8.14 12.16 8.78
N HIS A 45 9.01 11.92 7.79
CA HIS A 45 9.14 12.82 6.65
C HIS A 45 7.85 12.85 5.81
N ALA A 46 7.24 11.70 5.53
CA ALA A 46 5.99 11.61 4.78
C ALA A 46 4.85 12.35 5.48
N LEU A 47 4.66 12.18 6.78
CA LEU A 47 3.66 12.90 7.57
C LEU A 47 3.81 14.42 7.45
N LYS A 48 5.02 14.93 7.68
CA LYS A 48 5.31 16.37 7.54
C LYS A 48 5.08 16.87 6.12
N GLN A 49 5.48 16.10 5.11
CA GLN A 49 5.32 16.49 3.72
C GLN A 49 3.85 16.50 3.31
N MET A 50 3.05 15.53 3.76
CA MET A 50 1.62 15.46 3.46
C MET A 50 0.82 16.53 4.21
N ALA A 51 1.27 16.93 5.41
CA ALA A 51 0.72 18.10 6.08
C ALA A 51 0.98 19.40 5.29
N LYS A 52 2.19 19.59 4.75
CA LYS A 52 2.50 20.73 3.86
C LYS A 52 1.69 20.73 2.56
N GLN A 53 1.23 19.56 2.11
CA GLN A 53 0.39 19.40 0.93
C GLN A 53 -1.11 19.51 1.24
N GLU A 54 -1.46 19.76 2.51
CA GLU A 54 -2.85 19.86 3.01
C GLU A 54 -3.63 18.54 2.88
N LEU A 55 -2.92 17.42 2.74
CA LEU A 55 -3.53 16.08 2.79
C LEU A 55 -3.76 15.63 4.22
N LEU A 56 -2.97 16.17 5.15
CA LEU A 56 -3.11 15.99 6.58
C LEU A 56 -3.19 17.36 7.25
N VAL A 57 -3.95 17.48 8.33
CA VAL A 57 -3.86 18.61 9.26
C VAL A 57 -3.01 18.18 10.44
N ALA A 58 -2.02 19.00 10.78
CA ALA A 58 -1.19 18.81 11.96
C ALA A 58 -1.78 19.58 13.14
N HIS A 59 -2.11 18.88 14.22
CA HIS A 59 -2.58 19.45 15.47
C HIS A 59 -1.45 19.44 16.48
N GLU A 60 -1.01 20.62 16.91
CA GLU A 60 -0.07 20.73 18.02
C GLU A 60 -0.81 20.49 19.34
N ILE A 61 -0.51 19.39 20.02
CA ILE A 61 -1.10 19.10 21.32
C ILE A 61 -0.16 19.62 22.39
N ALA A 62 -0.72 20.38 23.33
CA ALA A 62 0.00 20.85 24.50
C ALA A 62 0.67 19.68 25.24
N PRO A 63 1.83 19.90 25.88
CA PRO A 63 2.48 18.89 26.71
C PRO A 63 1.49 18.19 27.63
N SER A 64 1.57 16.85 27.70
CA SER A 64 0.80 16.08 28.68
C SER A 64 1.01 16.67 30.10
N THR A 65 -0.05 16.65 30.91
CA THR A 65 -0.02 17.08 32.32
C THR A 65 1.00 16.29 33.17
N VAL A 66 1.46 15.14 32.66
CA VAL A 66 2.45 14.26 33.29
C VAL A 66 3.90 14.59 32.88
N GLY A 67 4.10 15.59 32.01
CA GLY A 67 5.41 15.98 31.49
C GLY A 67 5.82 15.15 30.27
N GLY A 68 6.10 15.85 29.17
CA GLY A 68 6.56 15.29 27.90
C GLY A 68 6.57 16.38 26.83
N PRO A 69 7.39 16.26 25.77
CA PRO A 69 7.37 17.21 24.67
C PRO A 69 5.96 17.29 24.02
N PRO A 70 5.57 18.46 23.47
CA PRO A 70 4.37 18.56 22.65
C PRO A 70 4.40 17.49 21.57
N ARG A 71 3.29 16.79 21.37
CA ARG A 71 3.16 15.79 20.31
C ARG A 71 2.33 16.36 19.17
N THR A 72 2.75 16.08 17.94
CA THR A 72 1.94 16.40 16.77
C THR A 72 0.99 15.24 16.47
N GLU A 73 -0.31 15.52 16.43
CA GLU A 73 -1.31 14.63 15.83
C GLU A 73 -1.52 14.99 14.37
N TYR A 74 -1.74 13.98 13.54
CA TYR A 74 -2.14 14.14 12.15
C TYR A 74 -3.55 13.62 11.96
N GLU A 75 -4.37 14.40 11.29
CA GLU A 75 -5.74 14.06 10.90
C GLU A 75 -5.84 14.14 9.37
N ILE A 76 -6.49 13.15 8.75
CA ILE A 76 -6.65 13.15 7.29
C ILE A 76 -7.69 14.20 6.86
N THR A 77 -7.40 14.93 5.78
CA THR A 77 -8.36 15.87 5.19
C THR A 77 -9.25 15.19 4.16
N GLU A 78 -10.28 15.90 3.68
CA GLU A 78 -11.06 15.45 2.52
C GLU A 78 -10.14 15.24 1.30
N LYS A 79 -9.28 16.21 0.99
CA LYS A 79 -8.24 16.12 -0.05
C LYS A 79 -7.29 14.93 0.17
N GLY A 80 -6.91 14.66 1.42
CA GLY A 80 -6.11 13.49 1.79
C GLY A 80 -6.83 12.17 1.55
N THR A 81 -8.13 12.13 1.81
CA THR A 81 -8.98 10.96 1.56
C THR A 81 -9.14 10.70 0.06
N GLU A 82 -9.35 11.75 -0.73
CA GLU A 82 -9.37 11.65 -2.20
C GLU A 82 -8.03 11.11 -2.75
N GLU A 83 -6.91 11.68 -2.28
CA GLU A 83 -5.57 11.21 -2.63
C GLU A 83 -5.36 9.74 -2.24
N PHE A 84 -5.75 9.34 -1.03
CA PHE A 84 -5.64 7.95 -0.58
C PHE A 84 -6.34 6.98 -1.54
N PHE A 85 -7.59 7.27 -1.89
CA PHE A 85 -8.33 6.41 -2.81
C PHE A 85 -7.80 6.48 -4.25
N ALA A 86 -7.29 7.62 -4.70
CA ALA A 86 -6.62 7.73 -6.00
C ALA A 86 -5.36 6.84 -6.06
N LEU A 87 -4.48 6.93 -5.05
CA LEU A 87 -3.28 6.10 -4.94
C LEU A 87 -3.63 4.60 -4.85
N LEU A 88 -4.66 4.24 -4.07
CA LEU A 88 -5.12 2.86 -3.93
C LEU A 88 -5.58 2.29 -5.28
N ARG A 89 -6.45 3.02 -6.00
CA ARG A 89 -6.94 2.60 -7.32
C ARG A 89 -5.82 2.43 -8.33
N GLU A 90 -4.91 3.39 -8.43
CA GLU A 90 -3.77 3.34 -9.35
C GLU A 90 -2.82 2.17 -9.00
N SER A 91 -2.62 1.91 -7.70
CA SER A 91 -1.76 0.82 -7.23
C SER A 91 -2.33 -0.57 -7.52
N LEU A 92 -3.67 -0.71 -7.57
CA LEU A 92 -4.31 -1.98 -7.90
C LEU A 92 -4.29 -2.28 -9.41
N THR A 93 -4.38 -1.26 -10.28
CA THR A 93 -4.57 -1.48 -11.73
C THR A 93 -3.27 -1.60 -12.53
N ALA A 94 -2.20 -0.90 -12.16
CA ALA A 94 -0.99 -0.84 -12.99
C ALA A 94 -0.20 -2.17 -13.03
N TYR A 95 0.18 -2.62 -14.24
CA TYR A 95 0.78 -3.94 -14.48
C TYR A 95 2.20 -4.07 -13.91
N ASP A 96 2.99 -3.01 -13.94
CA ASP A 96 4.40 -2.93 -13.56
C ASP A 96 4.59 -2.33 -12.16
N GLN A 97 3.54 -2.31 -11.34
CA GLN A 97 3.67 -1.81 -9.98
C GLN A 97 4.76 -2.57 -9.24
N LYS A 98 5.57 -1.79 -8.53
CA LYS A 98 6.58 -2.35 -7.65
C LYS A 98 5.89 -3.25 -6.62
N PRO A 99 6.50 -4.40 -6.25
CA PRO A 99 5.89 -5.34 -5.31
C PRO A 99 5.46 -4.69 -3.99
N ASP A 100 6.21 -3.70 -3.50
CA ASP A 100 5.89 -2.96 -2.28
C ASP A 100 4.61 -2.12 -2.43
N VAL A 101 4.42 -1.43 -3.56
CA VAL A 101 3.22 -0.62 -3.84
C VAL A 101 1.97 -1.50 -3.94
N LEU A 102 2.05 -2.61 -4.67
CA LEU A 102 0.92 -3.55 -4.76
C LEU A 102 0.60 -4.16 -3.39
N SER A 103 1.61 -4.53 -2.62
CA SER A 103 1.43 -5.09 -1.26
C SER A 103 0.71 -4.09 -0.34
N ALA A 104 1.11 -2.82 -0.37
CA ALA A 104 0.42 -1.77 0.37
C ALA A 104 -1.05 -1.61 -0.07
N ALA A 105 -1.32 -1.64 -1.37
CA ALA A 105 -2.68 -1.54 -1.90
C ALA A 105 -3.57 -2.71 -1.48
N LEU A 106 -3.02 -3.92 -1.44
CA LEU A 106 -3.75 -5.10 -0.96
C LEU A 106 -4.13 -4.99 0.52
N GLY A 107 -3.27 -4.36 1.33
CA GLY A 107 -3.57 -4.08 2.75
C GLY A 107 -4.80 -3.19 2.95
N PHE A 108 -5.15 -2.35 1.97
CA PHE A 108 -6.30 -1.45 2.01
C PHE A 108 -7.41 -1.85 1.02
N LEU A 109 -7.37 -3.05 0.45
CA LEU A 109 -8.32 -3.48 -0.57
C LEU A 109 -9.79 -3.42 -0.10
N VAL A 110 -10.01 -3.69 1.18
CA VAL A 110 -11.35 -3.72 1.81
C VAL A 110 -11.92 -2.32 2.10
N ASP A 111 -11.11 -1.27 1.96
CA ASP A 111 -11.57 0.12 2.07
C ASP A 111 -12.43 0.54 0.87
N LEU A 112 -12.35 -0.19 -0.24
CA LEU A 112 -13.20 -0.01 -1.42
C LEU A 112 -14.51 -0.77 -1.28
N GLU A 113 -15.51 -0.42 -2.09
CA GLU A 113 -16.64 -1.31 -2.30
C GLU A 113 -16.19 -2.59 -3.00
N ARG A 114 -16.78 -3.75 -2.66
CA ARG A 114 -16.46 -5.04 -3.28
C ARG A 114 -16.55 -4.97 -4.81
N SER A 115 -17.62 -4.33 -5.31
CA SER A 115 -17.85 -4.21 -6.75
C SER A 115 -16.73 -3.41 -7.44
N GLU A 116 -16.21 -2.37 -6.77
CA GLU A 116 -15.13 -1.53 -7.26
C GLU A 116 -13.80 -2.28 -7.24
N ALA A 117 -13.47 -2.94 -6.14
CA ALA A 117 -12.28 -3.77 -6.02
C ALA A 117 -12.20 -4.84 -7.13
N VAL A 118 -13.32 -5.53 -7.39
CA VAL A 118 -13.39 -6.51 -8.48
C VAL A 118 -13.14 -5.85 -9.84
N ARG A 119 -13.79 -4.71 -10.14
CA ARG A 119 -13.57 -4.00 -11.42
C ARG A 119 -12.12 -3.57 -11.62
N LEU A 120 -11.44 -3.07 -10.58
CA LEU A 120 -10.04 -2.65 -10.65
C LEU A 120 -9.09 -3.85 -10.85
N LEU A 121 -9.36 -4.98 -10.20
CA LEU A 121 -8.57 -6.20 -10.39
C LEU A 121 -8.81 -6.81 -11.78
N GLU A 122 -10.02 -6.72 -12.32
CA GLU A 122 -10.28 -7.11 -13.71
C GLU A 122 -9.54 -6.20 -14.70
N GLU A 123 -9.49 -4.90 -14.43
CA GLU A 123 -8.67 -3.97 -15.21
C GLU A 123 -7.19 -4.33 -15.12
N ARG A 124 -6.68 -4.66 -13.93
CA ARG A 124 -5.31 -5.15 -13.76
C ARG A 124 -5.02 -6.34 -14.67
N VAL A 125 -5.91 -7.33 -14.70
CA VAL A 125 -5.76 -8.51 -15.59
C VAL A 125 -5.67 -8.07 -17.05
N ARG A 126 -6.58 -7.18 -17.50
CA ARG A 126 -6.57 -6.67 -18.87
C ARG A 126 -5.27 -5.97 -19.24
N VAL A 127 -4.77 -5.09 -18.36
CA VAL A 127 -3.52 -4.34 -18.63
C VAL A 127 -2.32 -5.29 -18.67
N ILE A 128 -2.25 -6.29 -17.77
CA ILE A 128 -1.19 -7.31 -17.79
C ILE A 128 -1.22 -8.12 -19.10
N GLU A 129 -2.41 -8.55 -19.55
CA GLU A 129 -2.57 -9.30 -20.79
C GLU A 129 -2.20 -8.48 -22.02
N GLN A 130 -2.63 -7.20 -22.08
CA GLN A 130 -2.27 -6.29 -23.16
C GLN A 130 -0.76 -6.08 -23.25
N TRP A 131 -0.11 -5.83 -22.11
CA TRP A 131 1.34 -5.67 -22.07
C TRP A 131 2.05 -6.95 -22.50
N ARG A 132 1.62 -8.11 -21.99
CA ARG A 132 2.17 -9.41 -22.36
C ARG A 132 2.11 -9.63 -23.88
N THR A 133 0.95 -9.41 -24.49
CA THR A 133 0.76 -9.54 -25.94
C THR A 133 1.69 -8.60 -26.70
N ALA A 134 1.74 -7.33 -26.33
CA ALA A 134 2.59 -6.33 -26.98
C ALA A 134 4.09 -6.72 -26.93
N VAL A 135 4.56 -7.23 -25.79
CA VAL A 135 5.94 -7.71 -25.65
C VAL A 135 6.20 -8.94 -26.52
N THR A 136 5.26 -9.90 -26.55
CA THR A 136 5.44 -11.11 -27.37
C THR A 136 5.42 -10.82 -28.87
N GLU A 137 4.59 -9.89 -29.33
CA GLU A 137 4.50 -9.50 -30.75
C GLU A 137 5.70 -8.66 -31.22
N SER A 138 6.24 -7.80 -30.34
CA SER A 138 7.30 -6.86 -30.73
C SER A 138 8.72 -7.42 -30.56
N TYR A 139 8.92 -8.34 -29.62
CA TYR A 139 10.28 -8.72 -29.17
C TYR A 139 10.58 -10.21 -29.26
N THR A 140 9.61 -11.08 -29.55
CA THR A 140 9.87 -12.51 -29.67
C THR A 140 10.17 -12.86 -31.13
N PRO A 141 11.36 -13.38 -31.47
CA PRO A 141 11.64 -13.88 -32.81
C PRO A 141 10.65 -14.97 -33.22
N GLU A 142 10.38 -15.15 -34.51
CA GLU A 142 9.48 -16.20 -35.02
C GLU A 142 9.86 -17.61 -34.54
N GLU A 143 11.16 -17.86 -34.38
CA GLU A 143 11.73 -19.14 -33.91
C GLU A 143 11.87 -19.22 -32.37
N GLY A 144 11.40 -18.19 -31.65
CA GLY A 144 11.37 -18.11 -30.19
C GLY A 144 12.61 -17.42 -29.55
N PRO A 145 12.55 -17.16 -28.23
CA PRO A 145 13.57 -16.37 -27.53
C PRO A 145 14.93 -17.08 -27.39
N GLY A 146 15.00 -18.40 -27.61
CA GLY A 146 16.23 -19.20 -27.45
C GLY A 146 17.38 -18.79 -28.38
N GLN A 147 17.09 -18.12 -29.50
CA GLN A 147 18.10 -17.62 -30.42
C GLN A 147 18.90 -16.43 -29.89
N LEU A 148 18.35 -15.72 -28.91
CA LEU A 148 19.01 -14.58 -28.28
C LEU A 148 19.93 -15.03 -27.13
N GLY A 149 20.14 -16.33 -26.96
CA GLY A 149 20.96 -16.91 -25.89
C GLY A 149 20.44 -16.48 -24.51
N HIS A 150 21.34 -16.13 -23.59
CA HIS A 150 20.97 -15.69 -22.24
C HIS A 150 20.10 -14.42 -22.21
N ILE A 151 20.07 -13.62 -23.28
CA ILE A 151 19.19 -12.45 -23.38
C ILE A 151 17.71 -12.88 -23.52
N GLY A 152 17.46 -14.06 -24.08
CA GLY A 152 16.13 -14.67 -24.13
C GLY A 152 15.49 -14.88 -22.75
N GLU A 153 16.31 -15.03 -21.70
CA GLU A 153 15.80 -15.18 -20.32
C GLU A 153 15.09 -13.93 -19.81
N ILE A 154 15.40 -12.75 -20.34
CA ILE A 154 14.70 -11.51 -20.00
C ILE A 154 13.22 -11.60 -20.45
N MET A 155 12.98 -12.12 -21.66
CA MET A 155 11.62 -12.33 -22.18
C MET A 155 10.91 -13.45 -21.41
N ASN A 156 11.59 -14.55 -21.11
CA ASN A 156 11.02 -15.63 -20.29
C ASN A 156 10.58 -15.10 -18.93
N PHE A 157 11.42 -14.29 -18.28
CA PHE A 157 11.11 -13.65 -17.00
C PHE A 157 9.87 -12.76 -17.10
N TRP A 158 9.79 -11.89 -18.10
CA TRP A 158 8.66 -10.98 -18.33
C TRP A 158 7.34 -11.71 -18.58
N VAL A 159 7.32 -12.66 -19.51
CA VAL A 159 6.11 -13.43 -19.85
C VAL A 159 5.66 -14.26 -18.65
N THR A 160 6.58 -14.93 -17.97
CA THR A 160 6.28 -15.73 -16.76
C THR A 160 5.72 -14.85 -15.64
N SER A 161 6.28 -13.67 -15.44
CA SER A 161 5.82 -12.71 -14.43
C SER A 161 4.41 -12.21 -14.74
N ALA A 162 4.12 -11.86 -16.00
CA ALA A 162 2.78 -11.47 -16.43
C ALA A 162 1.77 -12.61 -16.26
N ASP A 163 2.10 -13.82 -16.71
CA ASP A 163 1.22 -14.99 -16.62
C ASP A 163 0.89 -15.34 -15.17
N THR A 164 1.90 -15.29 -14.30
CA THR A 164 1.73 -15.54 -12.87
C THR A 164 0.91 -14.44 -12.20
N GLY A 165 1.19 -13.17 -12.51
CA GLY A 165 0.46 -12.01 -12.00
C GLY A 165 -1.02 -12.04 -12.40
N ALA A 166 -1.33 -12.32 -13.67
CA ALA A 166 -2.70 -12.44 -14.15
C ALA A 166 -3.44 -13.62 -13.49
N ARG A 167 -2.78 -14.79 -13.37
CA ARG A 167 -3.35 -15.97 -12.73
C ARG A 167 -3.68 -15.72 -11.26
N TRP A 168 -2.74 -15.14 -10.51
CA TRP A 168 -2.95 -14.78 -9.11
C TRP A 168 -4.09 -13.76 -8.95
N THR A 169 -4.13 -12.74 -9.81
CA THR A 169 -5.18 -11.70 -9.76
C THR A 169 -6.56 -12.30 -10.01
N ARG A 170 -6.71 -13.17 -11.02
CA ARG A 170 -7.96 -13.91 -11.25
C ARG A 170 -8.35 -14.75 -10.04
N GLY A 171 -7.40 -15.47 -9.45
CA GLY A 171 -7.64 -16.24 -8.22
C GLY A 171 -8.12 -15.38 -7.04
N LEU A 172 -7.60 -14.15 -6.91
CA LEU A 172 -8.08 -13.19 -5.90
C LEU A 172 -9.52 -12.73 -6.19
N ILE A 173 -9.84 -12.40 -7.45
CA ILE A 173 -11.20 -12.04 -7.88
C ILE A 173 -12.19 -13.15 -7.52
N GLU A 174 -11.86 -14.41 -7.82
CA GLU A 174 -12.73 -15.54 -7.51
C GLU A 174 -12.98 -15.70 -6.00
N ARG A 175 -11.94 -15.51 -5.17
CA ARG A 175 -12.13 -15.52 -3.70
C ARG A 175 -13.04 -14.38 -3.24
N ILE A 176 -12.85 -13.17 -3.76
CA ILE A 176 -13.68 -12.01 -3.42
C ILE A 176 -15.13 -12.23 -3.85
N ARG A 177 -15.38 -12.75 -5.06
CA ARG A 177 -16.72 -13.11 -5.52
C ARG A 177 -17.36 -14.24 -4.71
N GLY A 178 -16.54 -15.18 -4.25
CA GLY A 178 -16.93 -16.26 -3.35
C GLY A 178 -17.20 -15.85 -1.90
N GLY A 179 -17.18 -14.55 -1.58
CA GLY A 179 -17.53 -14.03 -0.25
C GLY A 179 -16.35 -13.85 0.71
N ALA A 180 -15.10 -13.91 0.23
CA ALA A 180 -13.96 -13.56 1.06
C ALA A 180 -13.99 -12.06 1.44
N TYR A 181 -13.61 -11.78 2.70
CA TYR A 181 -13.49 -10.45 3.30
C TYR A 181 -14.81 -9.68 3.44
N THR A 182 -14.83 -8.67 4.31
CA THR A 182 -15.93 -7.72 4.44
C THR A 182 -15.44 -6.38 3.88
N PHE A 183 -16.09 -5.91 2.81
CA PHE A 183 -15.71 -4.65 2.14
C PHE A 183 -16.49 -3.47 2.72
N ALA A 184 -16.09 -2.26 2.34
CA ALA A 184 -16.80 -1.04 2.69
C ALA A 184 -18.29 -1.14 2.32
N GLY A 185 -19.16 -0.81 3.29
CA GLY A 185 -20.62 -0.87 3.15
C GLY A 185 -21.25 -2.24 3.42
N GLU A 186 -20.47 -3.29 3.71
CA GLU A 186 -20.99 -4.65 3.96
C GLU A 186 -20.98 -5.06 5.44
N GLY A 187 -20.52 -4.19 6.33
CA GLY A 187 -20.41 -4.45 7.77
C GLY A 187 -19.13 -3.84 8.35
N GLU A 188 -18.70 -4.36 9.49
CA GLU A 188 -17.42 -3.98 10.12
C GLU A 188 -16.26 -4.66 9.38
N PRO A 189 -15.42 -3.91 8.65
CA PRO A 189 -14.24 -4.48 8.00
C PRO A 189 -13.17 -4.85 9.03
N PHE A 190 -12.24 -5.72 8.64
CA PHE A 190 -11.06 -5.98 9.45
C PHE A 190 -10.24 -4.71 9.62
N VAL A 191 -10.01 -4.29 10.87
CA VAL A 191 -9.14 -3.17 11.21
C VAL A 191 -7.77 -3.73 11.59
N GLY A 192 -6.77 -3.45 10.77
CA GLY A 192 -5.41 -3.99 10.92
C GLY A 192 -4.47 -3.17 11.79
N VAL A 193 -4.92 -2.10 12.47
CA VAL A 193 -4.06 -1.25 13.31
C VAL A 193 -3.97 -1.75 14.74
N LEU A 194 -2.90 -1.35 15.44
CA LEU A 194 -2.76 -1.60 16.87
C LEU A 194 -3.75 -0.73 17.65
N ALA A 195 -4.45 -1.34 18.60
CA ALA A 195 -5.28 -0.61 19.55
C ALA A 195 -4.43 0.32 20.42
N GLU A 196 -5.03 1.41 20.91
CA GLU A 196 -4.33 2.35 21.78
C GLU A 196 -3.79 1.64 23.04
N GLY A 197 -2.48 1.76 23.27
CA GLY A 197 -1.79 1.11 24.38
C GLY A 197 -1.40 -0.35 24.17
N ALA A 198 -1.71 -0.96 23.01
CA ALA A 198 -1.25 -2.31 22.70
C ALA A 198 0.26 -2.34 22.45
N GLU A 199 0.93 -3.36 23.01
CA GLU A 199 2.35 -3.59 22.75
C GLU A 199 2.53 -4.21 21.36
N ASN A 200 3.40 -3.62 20.53
CA ASN A 200 3.69 -4.16 19.21
C ASN A 200 4.65 -5.36 19.33
N PRO A 201 4.22 -6.59 19.00
CA PRO A 201 5.08 -7.78 19.12
C PRO A 201 6.25 -7.78 18.13
N TYR A 202 6.22 -6.90 17.12
CA TYR A 202 7.23 -6.75 16.08
C TYR A 202 7.97 -5.40 16.17
N ALA A 203 7.85 -4.71 17.32
CA ALA A 203 8.55 -3.45 17.54
C ALA A 203 10.05 -3.61 17.34
N THR A 204 10.65 -2.73 16.54
CA THR A 204 12.10 -2.67 16.41
C THR A 204 12.69 -2.00 17.66
N GLN A 205 13.87 -2.45 18.13
CA GLN A 205 14.56 -1.81 19.26
C GLN A 205 15.17 -0.43 18.89
N GLU A 206 15.03 0.01 17.63
CA GLU A 206 15.55 1.28 17.14
C GLU A 206 14.65 2.45 17.56
N ARG A 207 15.16 3.28 18.49
CA ARG A 207 14.56 4.58 18.80
C ARG A 207 14.91 5.59 17.72
N HIS A 208 13.90 6.26 17.18
CA HIS A 208 14.06 7.36 16.23
C HIS A 208 13.78 8.70 16.92
N PRO A 209 14.50 9.80 16.61
CA PRO A 209 14.25 11.11 17.22
C PRO A 209 12.81 11.65 17.01
N GLY A 210 12.08 11.10 16.05
CA GLY A 210 10.67 11.39 15.79
C GLY A 210 9.70 10.74 16.77
N ASP A 211 10.11 9.72 17.52
CA ASP A 211 9.23 9.03 18.49
C ASP A 211 8.93 9.90 19.72
N ALA A 212 9.78 10.91 19.96
CA ALA A 212 9.65 11.87 21.07
C ALA A 212 9.04 13.22 20.63
N ARG A 213 8.42 13.31 19.45
CA ARG A 213 7.87 14.55 18.87
C ARG A 213 6.40 14.39 18.45
#